data_AF-M7YXB4-F1
#
_entry.id   AF-M7YXB4-F1
#
_cell.length_a   1.000
_cell.length_b   1.000
_cell.length_c   1.000
_cell.angle_alpha   90.00
_cell.angle_beta   90.00
_cell.angle_gamma   90.00
#
_symmetry.space_group_name_H-M   'P 1'
#
loop_
_entity.id
_entity.type
_entity.pdbx_description
1 polymer ?
#
loop_
_entity_poly.entity_id
_entity_poly.type
_entity_poly.pdbx_seq_one_letter_code
_entity_poly.pdbx_strand_id
1 'polypeptide(L)' 'MSPSICLAILLLALVSPSLASASINDNNGVTVAAPRVPVAFQFLQGHNDARREVGVAPLEWNWTLGQDAKRSPVP' A
#
# COMPACT_ATOMS: atom_id res chain seq x y z
N MET A 1 -25.04 -15.12 6.77
CA MET A 1 -24.07 -14.35 5.97
C MET A 1 -24.47 -14.51 4.51
N SER A 2 -24.87 -13.43 3.85
CA SER A 2 -25.48 -13.51 2.52
C SER A 2 -24.45 -13.92 1.47
N PRO A 3 -24.76 -14.87 0.56
CA PRO A 3 -23.80 -15.37 -0.45
C PRO A 3 -23.29 -14.27 -1.38
N SER A 4 -24.06 -13.19 -1.54
CA SER A 4 -23.68 -12.00 -2.30
C SER A 4 -22.48 -11.25 -1.70
N ILE A 5 -22.30 -11.29 -0.38
CA ILE A 5 -21.17 -10.65 0.32
C ILE A 5 -19.89 -11.45 0.04
N CYS A 6 -19.98 -12.79 0.04
CA CYS A 6 -18.85 -13.66 -0.29
C CYS A 6 -18.34 -13.41 -1.72
N LEU A 7 -19.25 -13.21 -2.67
CA LEU A 7 -18.90 -12.94 -4.06
C LEU A 7 -18.17 -11.60 -4.22
N ALA A 8 -18.61 -10.57 -3.48
CA ALA A 8 -17.98 -9.25 -3.49
C ALA A 8 -16.55 -9.28 -2.94
N ILE A 9 -16.31 -10.04 -1.87
CA ILE A 9 -14.97 -10.22 -1.28
C ILE A 9 -14.03 -10.97 -2.24
N LEU A 10 -14.55 -12.00 -2.94
CA LEU A 10 -13.77 -12.76 -3.91
C LEU A 10 -13.31 -11.91 -5.10
N LEU A 11 -14.18 -11.03 -5.60
CA LEU A 11 -13.87 -10.14 -6.71
C LEU A 11 -12.84 -9.06 -6.33
N LEU A 12 -12.89 -8.56 -5.09
CA LEU A 12 -11.90 -7.61 -4.59
C LEU A 12 -10.50 -8.24 -4.44
N ALA A 13 -10.43 -9.53 -4.13
CA ALA A 13 -9.17 -10.27 -4.06
C ALA A 13 -8.54 -10.53 -5.45
N LEU A 14 -9.36 -10.75 -6.49
CA LEU A 14 -8.87 -10.95 -7.87
C LEU A 14 -8.25 -9.70 -8.49
N VAL A 15 -8.62 -8.51 -8.02
CA VAL A 15 -8.10 -7.22 -8.52
C VAL A 15 -6.83 -6.77 -7.80
N SER A 16 -6.22 -7.62 -6.98
CA SER A 16 -4.92 -7.31 -6.39
C SER A 16 -3.83 -7.45 -7.45
N PRO A 17 -3.15 -6.36 -7.87
CA PRO A 17 -1.94 -6.52 -8.66
C PRO A 17 -0.96 -7.34 -7.84
N SER A 18 -0.53 -8.48 -8.39
CA SER A 18 0.50 -9.32 -7.84
C SER A 18 1.67 -8.45 -7.41
N LEU A 19 1.94 -8.38 -6.11
CA LEU A 19 3.14 -7.76 -5.59
C LEU A 19 4.28 -8.67 -6.07
N ALA A 20 4.97 -8.24 -7.13
CA ALA A 20 6.03 -9.01 -7.77
C ALA A 20 7.02 -9.49 -6.72
N SER A 21 7.28 -10.80 -6.73
CA SER A 21 8.26 -11.44 -5.87
C SER A 21 9.64 -10.84 -6.15
N ALA A 22 10.18 -10.07 -5.21
CA ALA A 22 11.55 -9.60 -5.27
C ALA A 22 12.46 -10.71 -4.74
N SER A 23 13.02 -11.52 -5.66
CA SER A 23 14.13 -12.42 -5.35
C SER A 23 15.40 -11.59 -5.13
N ILE A 24 15.89 -11.56 -3.90
CA ILE A 24 17.20 -10.98 -3.57
C ILE A 24 18.24 -12.08 -3.80
N ASN A 25 19.01 -11.99 -4.87
CA ASN A 25 20.23 -12.78 -5.05
C ASN A 25 21.43 -11.86 -4.77
N ASP A 26 22.09 -12.09 -3.63
CA ASP A 26 23.20 -11.27 -3.16
C ASP A 26 24.50 -11.61 -3.90
N ASN A 27 24.89 -10.77 -4.86
CA ASN A 27 26.29 -10.61 -5.23
C ASN A 27 26.53 -9.36 -6.11
N ASN A 28 26.98 -8.29 -5.46
CA ASN A 28 27.85 -7.22 -5.96
C ASN A 28 27.72 -6.83 -7.45
N GLY A 29 26.63 -6.13 -7.78
CA GLY A 29 26.55 -5.35 -9.01
C GLY A 29 26.02 -3.97 -8.67
N VAL A 30 26.68 -2.91 -9.13
CA VAL A 30 26.20 -1.53 -9.04
C VAL A 30 24.85 -1.44 -9.76
N THR A 31 23.76 -1.60 -9.00
CA THR A 31 22.41 -1.32 -9.48
C THR A 31 22.19 0.16 -9.22
N VAL A 32 22.04 0.95 -10.29
CA VAL A 32 21.52 2.32 -10.19
C VAL A 32 20.15 2.23 -9.51
N ALA A 33 20.13 2.46 -8.20
CA ALA A 33 18.94 2.33 -7.40
C ALA A 33 17.91 3.32 -7.94
N ALA A 34 16.80 2.81 -8.49
CA ALA A 34 15.64 3.62 -8.78
C ALA A 34 15.34 4.49 -7.55
N PRO A 35 14.98 5.79 -7.73
CA PRO A 35 14.70 6.67 -6.60
C PRO A 35 13.78 5.98 -5.62
N ARG A 36 14.28 5.68 -4.40
CA ARG A 36 13.48 5.03 -3.37
C ARG A 36 12.50 6.07 -2.84
N VAL A 37 11.34 6.15 -3.47
CA VAL A 37 10.23 6.97 -2.98
C VAL A 37 9.85 6.47 -1.58
N PRO A 38 9.83 7.34 -0.55
CA PRO A 38 9.51 6.91 0.81
C PRO A 38 8.18 6.18 0.87
N VAL A 39 8.10 5.09 1.65
CA VAL A 39 6.87 4.28 1.82
C VAL A 39 5.68 5.16 2.24
N ALA A 40 5.93 6.15 3.09
CA ALA A 40 4.95 7.14 3.52
C ALA A 40 4.30 7.90 2.35
N PHE A 41 5.10 8.27 1.35
CA PHE A 41 4.62 9.00 0.18
C PHE A 41 3.74 8.11 -0.70
N GLN A 42 4.16 6.86 -0.96
CA GLN A 42 3.36 5.91 -1.73
C GLN A 42 2.02 5.61 -1.05
N PHE A 43 2.05 5.45 0.28
CA PHE A 43 0.84 5.24 1.08
C PHE A 43 -0.11 6.43 0.97
N LEU A 44 0.40 7.66 1.17
CA LEU A 44 -0.42 8.87 1.11
C LEU A 44 -1.01 9.08 -0.29
N GLN A 45 -0.23 8.84 -1.33
CA GLN A 45 -0.67 8.98 -2.72
C GLN A 45 -1.85 8.07 -3.03
N GLY A 46 -1.74 6.77 -2.74
CA GLY A 46 -2.83 5.82 -3.02
C GLY A 46 -4.11 6.15 -2.26
N HIS A 47 -4.01 6.62 -1.02
CA HIS A 47 -5.19 7.06 -0.25
C HIS A 47 -5.82 8.32 -0.83
N ASN A 48 -5.01 9.28 -1.25
CA ASN A 48 -5.51 10.54 -1.81
C ASN A 48 -6.12 10.35 -3.20
N ASP A 49 -5.59 9.43 -4.01
CA ASP A 49 -6.20 9.04 -5.27
C ASP A 49 -7.60 8.44 -5.04
N ALA A 50 -7.74 7.49 -4.11
CA ALA A 50 -9.04 6.92 -3.76
C ALA A 50 -10.02 7.97 -3.17
N ARG A 51 -9.54 8.89 -2.32
CA ARG A 51 -10.37 9.97 -1.78
C ARG A 51 -10.84 10.94 -2.86
N ARG A 52 -9.99 11.24 -3.84
CA ARG A 52 -10.35 12.05 -5.00
C ARG A 52 -11.47 11.41 -5.82
N GLU A 53 -11.41 10.10 -6.03
CA GLU A 53 -12.44 9.35 -6.77
C GLU A 53 -13.83 9.43 -6.12
N VAL A 54 -13.88 9.52 -4.79
CA VAL A 54 -15.13 9.67 -4.02
C VAL A 54 -15.43 11.12 -3.61
N GLY A 55 -14.68 12.11 -4.12
CA GLY A 55 -14.93 13.53 -3.88
C GLY A 55 -14.61 14.02 -2.46
N VAL A 56 -13.75 13.31 -1.72
CA VAL A 56 -13.35 13.64 -0.35
C VAL A 56 -12.01 14.37 -0.36
N ALA A 57 -11.86 15.38 0.51
CA ALA A 57 -10.63 16.16 0.65
C ALA A 57 -9.40 15.27 0.95
N PRO A 58 -8.20 15.60 0.45
CA PRO A 58 -7.01 14.79 0.64
C PRO A 58 -6.55 14.76 2.10
N LEU A 59 -5.76 13.74 2.42
CA LEU A 59 -5.03 13.62 3.67
C LEU A 59 -3.64 14.24 3.56
N GLU A 60 -3.12 14.63 4.71
CA GLU A 60 -1.71 14.97 4.90
C GLU A 60 -1.03 13.91 5.78
N TRP A 61 0.27 13.73 5.57
CA TRP A 61 1.03 12.79 6.38
C TRP A 61 1.24 13.32 7.80
N ASN A 62 0.94 12.49 8.80
CA ASN A 62 1.27 12.77 10.20
C ASN A 62 2.37 11.82 10.69
N TRP A 63 3.50 12.38 11.13
CA TRP A 63 4.65 11.59 11.54
C TRP A 63 4.40 10.75 12.80
N THR A 64 3.67 11.29 13.78
CA THR A 64 3.34 10.59 15.04
C THR A 64 2.52 9.34 14.76
N LEU A 65 1.46 9.47 13.95
CA LEU A 65 0.64 8.33 13.54
C LEU A 65 1.46 7.28 12.76
N GLY A 66 2.42 7.72 11.95
CA GLY A 66 3.35 6.83 11.26
C GLY A 66 4.27 6.04 12.21
N GLN A 67 4.65 6.60 13.36
CA GLN A 67 5.42 5.87 14.38
C GLN A 67 4.54 4.93 15.19
N ASP A 68 3.32 5.35 15.53
CA ASP A 68 2.36 4.52 16.27
C ASP A 68 2.00 3.26 15.47
N ALA A 69 1.81 3.39 14.16
CA ALA A 69 1.56 2.25 13.28
C ALA A 69 2.72 1.22 13.27
N LYS A 70 3.96 1.67 13.42
CA LYS A 70 5.12 0.76 13.54
C LYS A 70 5.17 0.07 14.90
N ARG A 71 4.72 0.76 15.95
CA ARG A 71 4.73 0.27 17.33
C ARG A 71 3.64 -0.76 17.58
N SER A 72 2.52 -0.66 16.87
CA SER A 72 1.37 -1.54 16.97
C SER A 72 1.32 -2.49 15.76
N PRO A 73 2.18 -3.53 15.70
CA PRO A 73 2.02 -4.55 14.68
C PRO A 73 0.65 -5.20 14.85
N VAL A 74 -0.12 -5.25 13.77
CA VAL A 74 -1.39 -5.96 13.74
C VAL A 74 -1.07 -7.46 13.93
N PRO A 75 -1.72 -8.16 14.88
CA PRO A 75 -1.47 -9.58 15.13
C PRO A 75 -1.85 -10.47 13.95
#